data_AF-A0A5Y3ZZG0-F1
#
_entry.id   AF-A0A5Y3ZZG0-F1
#
_cell.length_a   1.000
_cell.length_b   1.000
_cell.length_c   1.000
_cell.angle_alpha   90.00
_cell.angle_beta   90.00
_cell.angle_gamma   90.00
#
_symmetry.space_group_name_H-M   'P 1'
#
loop_
_entity.id
_entity.type
_entity.pdbx_description
1 polymer ?
#
loop_
_entity_poly.entity_id
_entity_poly.type
_entity_poly.pdbx_seq_one_letter_code
_entity_poly.pdbx_strand_id
1 'polypeptide(L)' 'MPQEKIPGTGLKPGTITRARKESWMLGREYLHISPDGNPKPSSECIYNREAVDQWIEAQKKNQPGAKTT' A
#
# COMPACT_ATOMS: atom_id res chain seq x y z
N MET A 1 -6.27 4.56 16.52
CA MET A 1 -5.83 3.77 15.34
C MET A 1 -4.31 3.89 15.29
N PRO A 2 -3.54 2.81 15.47
CA PRO A 2 -2.08 2.89 15.32
C PRO A 2 -1.76 3.43 13.92
N GLN A 3 -0.75 4.29 13.83
CA GLN A 3 -0.39 4.94 12.57
C GLN A 3 0.14 3.88 11.60
N GLU A 4 -0.63 3.53 10.57
CA GLU A 4 -0.22 2.60 9.51
C GLU A 4 1.06 3.13 8.84
N LYS A 5 2.18 2.42 8.97
CA LYS A 5 3.46 2.78 8.36
C LYS A 5 4.08 1.54 7.72
N ILE A 6 4.66 1.71 6.54
CA ILE A 6 5.47 0.68 5.88
C ILE A 6 6.93 1.13 5.98
N PRO A 7 7.74 0.59 6.90
CA PRO A 7 9.14 1.00 7.07
C PRO A 7 9.91 0.90 5.76
N GLY A 8 10.65 1.96 5.41
CA GLY A 8 11.48 2.00 4.20
C GLY A 8 10.81 2.52 2.92
N THR A 9 9.49 2.72 2.85
CA THR A 9 8.85 3.33 1.65
C THR A 9 8.84 4.85 1.69
N GLY A 10 8.92 5.43 2.90
CA GLY A 10 8.67 6.86 3.11
C GLY A 10 7.19 7.26 3.01
N LEU A 11 6.27 6.32 2.77
CA LEU A 11 4.84 6.63 2.68
C LEU A 11 4.28 7.05 4.04
N LYS A 12 3.47 8.11 4.04
CA LYS A 12 2.74 8.57 5.21
C LYS A 12 1.49 7.70 5.43
N PRO A 13 1.00 7.56 6.68
CA PRO A 13 -0.20 6.79 6.97
C PRO A 13 -1.41 7.18 6.11
N GLY A 14 -1.69 8.49 5.97
CA GLY A 14 -2.80 8.96 5.13
C GLY A 14 -2.65 8.60 3.65
N THR A 15 -1.42 8.50 3.13
CA THR A 15 -1.15 8.05 1.76
C THR A 15 -1.46 6.56 1.61
N ILE A 16 -1.06 5.75 2.60
CA ILE A 16 -1.34 4.31 2.63
C ILE A 16 -2.84 4.05 2.69
N THR A 17 -3.57 4.74 3.58
CA THR A 17 -5.03 4.62 3.68
C THR A 17 -5.71 4.98 2.35
N ARG A 18 -5.26 6.04 1.68
CA ARG A 18 -5.82 6.43 0.37
C ARG A 18 -5.46 5.43 -0.74
N ALA A 19 -4.21 4.94 -0.77
CA ALA A 19 -3.79 3.93 -1.72
C ALA A 19 -4.63 2.65 -1.59
N ARG A 20 -4.90 2.17 -0.37
CA ARG A 20 -5.81 1.02 -0.11
C ARG A 20 -7.23 1.23 -0.64
N LYS A 21 -7.73 2.47 -0.61
CA LYS A 21 -9.08 2.81 -1.06
C LYS A 21 -9.17 2.95 -2.59
N GLU A 22 -8.12 3.47 -3.22
CA GLU A 22 -8.19 3.98 -4.60
C GLU A 22 -7.29 3.25 -5.60
N SER A 23 -6.24 2.54 -5.16
CA SER A 23 -5.18 2.06 -6.08
C SER A 23 -4.66 0.66 -5.80
N TRP A 24 -4.60 0.26 -4.53
CA TRP A 24 -4.08 -1.03 -4.10
C TRP A 24 -5.19 -2.06 -4.00
N MET A 25 -4.88 -3.29 -4.36
CA MET A 25 -5.80 -4.41 -4.34
C MET A 25 -5.52 -5.30 -3.14
N LEU A 26 -6.61 -5.72 -2.46
CA LEU A 26 -6.55 -6.75 -1.44
C LEU A 26 -6.03 -8.04 -2.09
N GLY A 27 -5.01 -8.66 -1.49
CA GLY A 27 -4.34 -9.84 -2.03
C GLY A 27 -3.08 -9.54 -2.85
N ARG A 28 -2.87 -8.29 -3.30
CA ARG A 28 -1.67 -7.90 -4.06
C ARG A 28 -0.76 -7.00 -3.24
N GLU A 29 -1.18 -5.78 -2.95
CA GLU A 29 -0.37 -4.82 -2.18
C GLU A 29 -0.64 -4.90 -0.67
N TYR A 30 -1.83 -5.34 -0.25
CA TYR A 30 -2.14 -5.52 1.17
C TYR A 30 -3.07 -6.71 1.43
N LEU A 31 -3.06 -7.19 2.66
CA LEU A 31 -3.87 -8.30 3.16
C LEU A 31 -4.42 -7.96 4.54
N HIS A 32 -5.64 -8.38 4.81
CA HIS A 32 -6.14 -8.45 6.19
C HIS A 32 -5.69 -9.76 6.81
N ILE A 33 -5.13 -9.71 8.01
CA ILE A 33 -4.69 -10.89 8.75
C ILE A 33 -5.44 -11.00 10.08
N SER A 34 -5.78 -12.22 10.46
CA SER A 34 -6.37 -12.51 11.76
C SER A 34 -5.81 -13.82 12.29
N PRO A 35 -5.50 -13.94 13.60
CA PRO A 35 -5.00 -15.18 14.20
C PRO A 35 -5.96 -16.38 14.04
N ASP A 36 -7.25 -16.12 13.91
CA ASP A 36 -8.30 -17.13 13.73
C ASP A 36 -8.51 -17.56 12.27
N GLY A 37 -7.69 -17.05 11.34
CA GLY A 37 -7.78 -17.34 9.90
C GLY A 37 -8.98 -16.71 9.19
N ASN A 38 -9.80 -15.91 9.88
CA ASN A 38 -11.02 -15.29 9.34
C ASN A 38 -10.92 -13.75 9.39
N PRO A 39 -10.09 -13.13 8.53
CA PRO A 39 -9.87 -11.70 8.58
C PRO A 39 -11.13 -10.89 8.23
N LYS A 40 -11.36 -9.83 8.99
CA LYS A 40 -12.45 -8.87 8.81
C LYS A 40 -11.88 -7.58 8.20
N PRO A 41 -12.72 -6.68 7.66
CA PRO A 41 -12.26 -5.38 7.16
C PRO A 41 -11.56 -4.52 8.23
N SER A 42 -11.87 -4.75 9.52
CA SER A 42 -11.24 -4.08 10.66
C SER A 42 -10.01 -4.82 11.20
N SER A 43 -9.67 -5.99 10.65
CA SER A 43 -8.50 -6.76 11.07
C SER A 43 -7.21 -6.06 10.65
N GLU A 44 -6.12 -6.42 11.33
CA GLU A 44 -4.78 -5.89 11.09
C GLU A 44 -4.41 -6.03 9.60
N CYS A 45 -3.71 -5.04 9.08
CA CYS A 45 -3.32 -4.99 7.68
C CYS A 45 -1.81 -5.21 7.54
N ILE A 46 -1.43 -6.17 6.71
CA ILE A 46 -0.05 -6.41 6.32
C ILE A 46 0.12 -5.99 4.86
N TYR A 47 1.29 -5.45 4.53
CA TYR A 47 1.62 -4.95 3.21
C TYR A 47 2.65 -5.84 2.51
N ASN A 48 2.40 -6.14 1.24
CA ASN A 48 3.38 -6.77 0.38
C ASN A 48 4.38 -5.72 -0.08
N ARG A 49 5.59 -5.77 0.50
CA ARG A 49 6.62 -4.77 0.25
C ARG A 49 6.99 -4.65 -1.22
N GLU A 50 7.15 -5.76 -1.91
CA GLU A 50 7.56 -5.79 -3.31
C GLU A 50 6.49 -5.16 -4.21
N ALA A 51 5.22 -5.53 -4.03
CA ALA A 51 4.12 -4.97 -4.81
C ALA A 51 3.94 -3.46 -4.54
N VAL A 52 4.11 -3.02 -3.29
CA VAL A 52 4.07 -1.61 -2.93
C VAL A 52 5.23 -0.84 -3.59
N ASP A 53 6.45 -1.39 -3.57
CA ASP A 53 7.61 -0.76 -4.22
C ASP A 53 7.41 -0.68 -5.74
N GLN A 54 6.92 -1.74 -6.38
CA GLN A 54 6.57 -1.72 -7.81
C GLN A 54 5.52 -0.65 -8.13
N TRP A 55 4.51 -0.48 -7.25
CA TRP A 55 3.52 0.56 -7.41
C TRP A 55 4.13 1.96 -7.29
N ILE A 56 5.06 2.19 -6.35
CA ILE A 56 5.81 3.45 -6.21
C ILE A 56 6.65 3.72 -7.46
N GLU A 57 7.39 2.73 -7.93
CA GLU A 57 8.23 2.82 -9.12
C GLU A 57 7.41 3.16 -10.37
N ALA A 58 6.21 2.58 -10.50
CA ALA A 58 5.28 2.91 -11.58
C ALA A 58 4.79 4.37 -11.56
N GLN A 59 4.91 5.09 -10.43
CA GLN A 59 4.58 6.52 -10.36
C GLN A 59 5.64 7.42 -10.97
N LYS A 60 6.87 6.92 -11.22
CA LYS A 60 7.97 7.72 -11.78
C LYS A 60 7.62 8.35 -13.14
N LYS A 61 6.93 7.59 -14.00
CA LYS A 61 6.48 8.08 -15.31
C LYS A 61 5.38 9.15 -15.22
N ASN A 62 4.67 9.21 -14.08
CA ASN A 62 3.57 10.15 -13.85
C ASN A 62 4.06 11.44 -13.16
N GLN A 63 5.36 11.57 -12.88
CA GLN A 63 5.89 12.77 -12.22
C GLN A 63 5.81 13.98 -13.16
N PRO A 64 5.53 15.19 -12.62
CA PRO A 64 5.56 16.41 -13.42
C PRO A 64 6.92 16.57 -14.12
N GLY A 65 6.90 16.74 -15.44
CA GLY A 65 8.12 16.89 -16.24
C GLY A 65 8.86 15.58 -16.56
N ALA A 66 8.33 14.41 -16.20
CA ALA A 66 8.85 13.14 -16.66
C ALA A 66 8.72 13.05 -18.19
N LYS A 67 9.82 12.76 -18.88
CA LYS A 67 9.82 12.50 -20.32
C LYS A 67 9.30 11.08 -20.52
N THR A 68 8.04 10.94 -20.96
CA THR A 68 7.57 9.67 -21.52
C THR A 68 8.29 9.47 -22.84
N THR A 69 9.38 8.70 -22.80
CA THR A 69 10.05 8.19 -24.00
C THR A 69 9.26 7.01 -24.54
#